data_AF-A0A917H614-F1
#
_entry.id   AF-A0A917H614-F1
#
_cell.length_a   1.000
_cell.length_b   1.000
_cell.length_c   1.000
_cell.angle_alpha   90.00
_cell.angle_beta   90.00
_cell.angle_gamma   90.00
#
_symmetry.space_group_name_H-M   'P 1'
#
loop_
_entity.id
_entity.type
_entity.pdbx_description
1 polymer ?
#
loop_
_entity_poly.entity_id
_entity_poly.type
_entity_poly.pdbx_seq_one_letter_code
_entity_poly.pdbx_strand_id
1 'polypeptide(L)'
;MKLQLDEIVEHPDVDLVLRTLEHSLREVSLETVRDGDELTVYGLGPSFRTMNRNDKTIVQAASRPTATALHIDANFLASALVGDISQGDIVRSKIERAFTSLRTELNCDVISSELISSKPDSETSQADEPEPVAAVDTMAPIIAEITSPAPVDVEPEPLPPVEHEPSIPARPATESSIELEPRSEPEPKPESKSDEPVLIAARQSLSTPSSPSTPPTLPTPPLTKIGEVSDKKARSITLLLLPVLVLLLVVAGYFVQRRAALQNLLASKSEVQASVPSAEDTAAAKVPPAPPAPAVSAPPVPAAMPRDIKAWVEAWAAAMGTSDVESQLSFYATPLDRYFLSAGVSKEQLLKDKQSEIDSRKGPITFKAEKVVVEKETPTNAVVTLIKHITVELPSSTIEEQHLKTQLKLKLVDGGWKITSERIIG
;
A
#
# COMPACT_ATOMS: atom_id res chain seq x y z
N MET A 1 15.87 0.93 15.91
CA MET A 1 14.86 0.15 16.65
C MET A 1 14.87 -1.26 16.11
N LYS A 2 14.52 -2.27 16.93
CA LYS A 2 14.57 -3.68 16.52
C LYS A 2 13.21 -4.33 16.73
N LEU A 3 12.74 -5.09 15.75
CA LEU A 3 11.53 -5.90 15.82
C LEU A 3 11.91 -7.32 15.39
N GLN A 4 11.49 -8.31 16.17
CA GLN A 4 11.64 -9.72 15.83
C GLN A 4 10.24 -10.37 15.78
N LEU A 5 10.02 -11.21 14.79
CA LEU A 5 8.78 -11.94 14.58
C LEU A 5 9.10 -13.34 14.06
N ASP A 6 8.32 -14.33 14.49
CA ASP A 6 8.37 -15.70 13.99
C ASP A 6 7.00 -16.03 13.39
N GLU A 7 7.00 -16.63 12.20
CA GLU A 7 5.79 -16.98 11.46
C GLU A 7 5.91 -18.38 10.88
N ILE A 8 4.80 -19.11 10.79
CA ILE A 8 4.76 -20.48 10.23
C ILE A 8 3.76 -20.49 9.08
N VAL A 9 4.23 -20.82 7.90
CA VAL A 9 3.42 -20.92 6.69
C VAL A 9 3.22 -22.39 6.37
N GLU A 10 1.97 -22.84 6.22
CA GLU A 10 1.59 -24.24 5.95
C GLU A 10 1.88 -24.64 4.49
N HIS A 11 3.12 -24.46 4.04
CA HIS A 11 3.60 -24.84 2.73
C HIS A 11 5.04 -25.36 2.83
N PRO A 12 5.36 -26.58 2.34
CA PRO A 12 6.68 -27.20 2.51
C PRO A 12 7.75 -26.64 1.58
N ASP A 13 7.36 -26.08 0.44
CA ASP A 13 8.28 -25.48 -0.54
C ASP A 13 8.73 -24.08 -0.09
N VAL A 14 9.95 -24.01 0.43
CA VAL A 14 10.60 -22.76 0.88
C VAL A 14 10.79 -21.78 -0.27
N ASP A 15 11.11 -22.28 -1.47
CA ASP A 15 11.39 -21.43 -2.62
C ASP A 15 10.14 -20.70 -3.10
N LEU A 16 9.01 -21.41 -3.14
CA LEU A 16 7.70 -20.84 -3.47
C LEU A 16 7.27 -19.82 -2.41
N VAL A 17 7.40 -20.16 -1.12
CA VAL A 17 7.06 -19.27 -0.01
C VAL A 17 7.85 -17.97 -0.09
N LEU A 18 9.19 -18.05 -0.25
CA LEU A 18 10.04 -16.88 -0.32
C LEU A 18 9.79 -16.04 -1.59
N ARG A 19 9.53 -16.67 -2.74
CA ARG A 19 9.21 -15.95 -3.99
C ARG A 19 7.89 -15.17 -3.88
N THR A 20 6.88 -15.80 -3.30
CA THR A 20 5.56 -15.18 -3.09
C THR A 20 5.64 -14.06 -2.05
N LEU A 21 6.40 -14.29 -0.97
CA LEU A 21 6.64 -13.27 0.04
C LEU A 21 7.44 -12.09 -0.51
N GLU A 22 8.44 -12.33 -1.35
CA GLU A 22 9.20 -11.29 -2.05
C GLU A 22 8.26 -10.42 -2.89
N HIS A 23 7.34 -11.03 -3.65
CA HIS A 23 6.35 -10.31 -4.43
C HIS A 23 5.49 -9.39 -3.55
N SER A 24 4.98 -9.92 -2.44
CA SER A 24 4.17 -9.16 -1.47
C SER A 24 4.95 -8.02 -0.79
N LEU A 25 6.22 -8.24 -0.44
CA LEU A 25 7.05 -7.22 0.24
C LEU A 25 7.54 -6.12 -0.70
N ARG A 26 7.67 -6.37 -2.00
CA ARG A 26 8.00 -5.34 -3.00
C ARG A 26 7.00 -4.19 -3.04
N GLU A 27 5.75 -4.41 -2.63
CA GLU A 27 4.74 -3.34 -2.59
C GLU A 27 4.98 -2.30 -1.49
N VAL A 28 5.74 -2.67 -0.45
CA VAL A 28 5.95 -1.85 0.75
C VAL A 28 7.43 -1.58 1.05
N SER A 29 8.32 -1.91 0.11
CA SER A 29 9.77 -1.78 0.23
C SER A 29 10.41 -1.16 -1.01
N LEU A 30 11.65 -0.70 -0.88
CA LEU A 30 12.42 -0.16 -2.00
C LEU A 30 13.08 -1.25 -2.83
N GLU A 31 13.66 -2.23 -2.14
CA GLU A 31 14.54 -3.22 -2.75
C GLU A 31 14.43 -4.51 -1.96
N THR A 32 14.29 -5.63 -2.68
CA THR A 32 14.29 -6.98 -2.12
C THR A 32 15.43 -7.76 -2.77
N VAL A 33 16.31 -8.33 -1.95
CA VAL A 33 17.45 -9.13 -2.38
C VAL A 33 17.31 -10.51 -1.76
N ARG A 34 17.33 -11.54 -2.59
CA ARG A 34 17.22 -12.93 -2.16
C ARG A 34 18.58 -13.63 -2.31
N ASP A 35 18.99 -14.33 -1.26
CA ASP A 35 20.21 -15.15 -1.22
C ASP A 35 19.88 -16.51 -0.56
N GLY A 36 19.57 -17.51 -1.39
CA GLY A 36 19.12 -18.82 -0.94
C GLY A 36 17.82 -18.76 -0.12
N ASP A 37 17.95 -19.16 1.15
CA ASP A 37 16.88 -19.19 2.16
C ASP A 37 16.73 -17.87 2.94
N GLU A 38 17.53 -16.85 2.59
CA GLU A 38 17.45 -15.51 3.18
C GLU A 38 16.86 -14.50 2.17
N LEU A 39 15.91 -13.70 2.64
CA LEU A 39 15.34 -12.56 1.92
C LEU A 39 15.62 -11.28 2.71
N THR A 40 16.45 -10.41 2.14
CA THR A 40 16.72 -9.08 2.68
C THR A 40 15.82 -8.04 2.00
N VAL A 41 15.14 -7.23 2.82
CA VAL A 41 14.20 -6.19 2.38
C VAL A 41 14.66 -4.83 2.90
N TYR A 42 14.84 -3.87 2.00
CA TYR A 42 15.27 -2.51 2.30
C TYR A 42 14.12 -1.51 2.18
N GLY A 43 14.10 -0.48 3.03
CA GLY A 43 13.06 0.56 2.99
C GLY A 43 11.81 0.24 3.79
N LEU A 44 11.76 -0.91 4.47
CA LEU A 44 10.63 -1.33 5.30
C LEU A 44 10.68 -0.64 6.68
N GLY A 45 10.34 0.64 6.68
CA GLY A 45 10.36 1.50 7.86
C GLY A 45 8.99 1.84 8.43
N PRO A 46 8.94 2.54 9.58
CA PRO A 46 7.70 3.01 10.20
C PRO A 46 7.07 4.19 9.45
N SER A 47 7.82 4.91 8.62
CA SER A 47 7.26 5.99 7.79
C SER A 47 6.41 5.42 6.65
N PHE A 48 5.24 6.01 6.44
CA PHE A 48 4.41 5.74 5.26
C PHE A 48 4.80 6.60 4.06
N ARG A 49 5.55 7.68 4.29
CA ARG A 49 5.84 8.72 3.30
C ARG A 49 7.22 8.58 2.67
N THR A 50 8.15 8.05 3.43
CA THR A 50 9.57 8.02 3.07
C THR A 50 10.10 6.63 3.38
N MET A 51 10.47 5.88 2.34
CA MET A 51 11.20 4.65 2.54
C MET A 51 12.67 4.98 2.77
N ASN A 52 13.22 4.58 3.91
CA ASN A 52 14.62 4.83 4.24
C ASN A 52 15.45 3.61 3.84
N ARG A 53 16.42 3.79 2.93
CA ARG A 53 17.26 2.69 2.45
C ARG A 53 18.06 2.00 3.57
N ASN A 54 18.26 2.67 4.70
CA ASN A 54 18.94 2.09 5.87
C ASN A 54 18.04 1.20 6.73
N ASP A 55 16.72 1.23 6.53
CA ASP A 55 15.80 0.31 7.19
C ASP A 55 15.95 -1.06 6.50
N LYS A 56 16.38 -2.06 7.27
CA LYS A 56 16.72 -3.40 6.78
C LYS A 56 15.90 -4.44 7.55
N THR A 57 15.19 -5.27 6.81
CA THR A 57 14.50 -6.45 7.35
C THR A 57 15.10 -7.70 6.73
N ILE A 58 15.49 -8.66 7.56
CA ILE A 58 16.01 -9.95 7.12
C ILE A 58 14.95 -11.00 7.46
N VAL A 59 14.56 -11.79 6.46
CA VAL A 59 13.67 -12.93 6.60
C VAL A 59 14.47 -14.19 6.31
N GLN A 60 14.59 -15.07 7.29
CA GLN A 60 15.24 -16.37 7.14
C GLN A 60 14.17 -17.46 7.12
N ALA A 61 14.19 -18.29 6.09
CA ALA A 61 13.28 -19.42 5.97
C ALA A 61 13.97 -20.73 6.37
N ALA A 62 13.22 -21.61 7.02
CA ALA A 62 13.63 -22.96 7.33
C ALA A 62 12.54 -23.95 6.94
N SER A 63 12.90 -24.93 6.10
CA SER A 63 11.99 -26.00 5.72
C SER A 63 11.63 -26.87 6.92
N ARG A 64 10.34 -27.21 7.03
CA ARG A 64 9.80 -28.24 7.93
C ARG A 64 8.97 -29.23 7.09
N PRO A 65 8.69 -30.46 7.59
CA PRO A 65 8.04 -31.50 6.80
C PRO A 65 6.72 -31.10 6.12
N THR A 66 5.96 -30.19 6.72
CA THR A 66 4.65 -29.74 6.22
C THR A 66 4.50 -28.22 6.19
N ALA A 67 5.57 -27.47 6.45
CA ALA A 67 5.50 -26.03 6.64
C ALA A 67 6.85 -25.36 6.40
N THR A 68 6.84 -24.06 6.22
CA THR A 68 8.04 -23.21 6.20
C THR A 68 7.99 -22.30 7.41
N ALA A 69 9.02 -22.35 8.26
CA ALA A 69 9.18 -21.43 9.37
C ALA A 69 9.95 -20.20 8.89
N LEU A 70 9.43 -19.01 9.16
CA LEU A 70 10.03 -17.73 8.79
C LEU A 70 10.43 -17.00 10.07
N HIS A 71 11.73 -16.66 10.18
CA HIS A 71 12.26 -15.81 11.24
C HIS A 71 12.54 -14.42 10.65
N ILE A 72 11.95 -13.38 11.24
CA ILE A 72 12.04 -12.01 10.74
C ILE A 72 12.78 -11.15 11.77
N ASP A 73 13.84 -10.51 11.33
CA ASP A 73 14.59 -9.50 12.10
C ASP A 73 14.58 -8.16 11.34
N ALA A 74 13.81 -7.21 11.84
CA ALA A 74 13.67 -5.88 11.27
C ALA A 74 14.42 -4.83 12.11
N ASN A 75 15.35 -4.13 11.48
CA ASN A 75 16.06 -2.99 12.01
C ASN A 75 15.68 -1.72 11.23
N PHE A 76 15.07 -0.77 11.92
CA PHE A 76 14.58 0.46 11.31
C PHE A 76 14.90 1.68 12.17
N LEU A 77 15.07 2.82 11.51
CA LEU A 77 15.28 4.10 12.16
C LEU A 77 13.96 4.69 12.64
N ALA A 78 14.04 5.41 13.76
CA ALA A 78 12.86 6.08 14.27
C ALA A 78 12.43 7.20 13.31
N SER A 79 11.16 7.25 12.96
CA SER A 79 10.56 8.34 12.18
C SER A 79 9.89 9.34 13.10
N ALA A 80 10.21 10.63 12.95
CA ALA A 80 9.51 11.70 13.66
C ALA A 80 8.09 11.98 13.11
N LEU A 81 7.74 11.38 11.96
CA LEU A 81 6.47 11.61 11.26
C LEU A 81 5.35 10.69 11.73
N VAL A 82 5.68 9.72 12.57
CA VAL A 82 4.72 8.82 13.19
C VAL A 82 4.38 9.43 14.54
N GLY A 83 3.15 9.90 14.71
CA GLY A 83 2.66 10.51 15.96
C GLY A 83 2.62 9.51 17.12
N ASP A 84 1.50 9.41 17.83
CA ASP A 84 1.41 8.60 19.06
C ASP A 84 1.41 7.07 18.83
N ILE A 85 1.49 6.61 17.58
CA ILE A 85 1.47 5.19 17.24
C ILE A 85 2.87 4.59 17.41
N SER A 86 2.95 3.42 18.05
CA SER A 86 4.19 2.66 18.12
C SER A 86 4.72 2.36 16.71
N GLN A 87 5.93 2.83 16.45
CA GLN A 87 6.61 2.64 15.16
C GLN A 87 6.86 1.16 14.86
N GLY A 88 7.14 0.36 15.91
CA GLY A 88 7.25 -1.09 15.78
C GLY A 88 5.94 -1.74 15.35
N ASP A 89 4.80 -1.21 15.80
CA ASP A 89 3.49 -1.74 15.42
C ASP A 89 3.16 -1.43 13.96
N ILE A 90 3.61 -0.28 13.45
CA ILE A 90 3.48 0.05 12.01
C ILE A 90 4.31 -0.92 11.16
N VAL A 91 5.58 -1.12 11.50
CA VAL A 91 6.46 -2.04 10.76
C VAL A 91 5.89 -3.46 10.83
N ARG A 92 5.46 -3.91 12.02
CA ARG A 92 4.78 -5.19 12.22
C ARG A 92 3.55 -5.32 11.34
N SER A 93 2.67 -4.31 11.33
CA SER A 93 1.44 -4.33 10.53
C SER A 93 1.73 -4.44 9.03
N LYS A 94 2.79 -3.79 8.52
CA LYS A 94 3.23 -3.94 7.12
C LYS A 94 3.68 -5.38 6.82
N ILE A 95 4.45 -5.98 7.72
CA ILE A 95 4.93 -7.37 7.59
C ILE A 95 3.74 -8.35 7.65
N GLU A 96 2.84 -8.20 8.61
CA GLU A 96 1.64 -9.04 8.76
C GLU A 96 0.70 -8.93 7.55
N ARG A 97 0.60 -7.74 6.93
CA ARG A 97 -0.14 -7.55 5.68
C ARG A 97 0.50 -8.36 4.55
N ALA A 98 1.82 -8.33 4.40
CA ALA A 98 2.52 -9.13 3.40
C ALA A 98 2.32 -10.64 3.64
N PHE A 99 2.30 -11.10 4.89
CA PHE A 99 1.96 -12.50 5.20
C PHE A 99 0.52 -12.86 4.90
N THR A 100 -0.42 -11.93 5.06
CA THR A 100 -1.80 -12.14 4.67
C THR A 100 -1.90 -12.35 3.16
N SER A 101 -1.24 -11.50 2.36
CA SER A 101 -1.15 -11.64 0.89
C SER A 101 -0.49 -12.98 0.49
N LEU A 102 0.62 -13.34 1.13
CA LEU A 102 1.31 -14.62 0.93
C LEU A 102 0.36 -15.82 1.12
N ARG A 103 -0.37 -15.86 2.25
CA ARG A 103 -1.29 -16.99 2.53
C ARG A 103 -2.44 -17.05 1.53
N THR A 104 -2.96 -15.91 1.09
CA THR A 104 -4.01 -15.87 0.06
C THR A 104 -3.50 -16.39 -1.28
N GLU A 105 -2.30 -16.01 -1.70
CA GLU A 105 -1.70 -16.46 -2.96
C GLU A 105 -1.39 -17.97 -2.94
N LEU A 106 -0.76 -18.47 -1.86
CA LEU A 106 -0.44 -19.90 -1.73
C LEU A 106 -1.70 -20.78 -1.70
N ASN A 107 -2.78 -20.33 -1.06
CA ASN A 107 -4.04 -21.07 -1.04
C ASN A 107 -4.69 -21.16 -2.43
N CYS A 108 -4.51 -20.15 -3.29
CA CYS A 108 -5.02 -20.19 -4.67
C CYS A 108 -4.24 -21.19 -5.55
N ASP A 109 -2.93 -21.33 -5.33
CA ASP A 109 -2.08 -22.25 -6.09
C ASP A 109 -2.39 -23.72 -5.75
N VAL A 110 -2.63 -24.05 -4.47
CA VAL A 110 -3.00 -25.41 -4.04
C VAL A 110 -4.29 -25.88 -4.74
N ILE A 111 -5.31 -25.01 -4.78
CA ILE A 111 -6.60 -25.32 -5.44
C ILE A 111 -6.39 -25.53 -6.95
N SER A 112 -5.53 -24.73 -7.58
CA SER A 112 -5.24 -24.84 -9.01
C SER A 112 -4.49 -26.12 -9.37
N SER A 113 -3.58 -26.58 -8.50
CA SER A 113 -2.85 -27.83 -8.69
C SER A 113 -3.73 -29.07 -8.55
N GLU A 114 -4.69 -29.09 -7.62
CA GLU A 114 -5.62 -30.22 -7.46
C GLU A 114 -6.58 -30.38 -8.65
N LEU A 115 -7.00 -29.26 -9.25
CA LEU A 115 -7.86 -29.26 -10.44
C LEU A 115 -7.19 -29.82 -11.69
N ILE A 116 -5.86 -29.71 -11.81
CA ILE A 116 -5.11 -30.22 -12.96
C ILE A 116 -4.72 -31.70 -12.77
N SER A 117 -4.53 -32.13 -11.51
CA SER A 117 -4.18 -33.51 -11.18
C SER A 117 -5.36 -34.50 -11.27
N SER A 118 -6.60 -34.00 -11.22
CA SER A 118 -7.81 -34.82 -11.43
C SER A 118 -8.19 -34.94 -12.91
N LYS A 119 -7.23 -35.35 -13.76
CA LYS A 119 -7.61 -35.90 -15.07
C LYS A 119 -8.24 -37.27 -14.81
N PRO A 120 -9.52 -37.50 -15.17
CA PRO A 120 -10.14 -38.80 -14.95
C PRO A 120 -9.38 -39.83 -15.78
N ASP A 121 -8.81 -40.82 -15.11
CA ASP A 121 -8.31 -42.05 -15.72
C ASP A 121 -9.45 -42.64 -16.55
N SER A 122 -9.39 -42.38 -17.87
CA SER A 122 -10.25 -43.07 -18.82
C SER A 122 -9.88 -44.54 -18.76
N GLU A 123 -10.87 -45.32 -18.34
CA GLU A 123 -10.89 -46.76 -18.27
C GLU A 123 -10.09 -47.41 -19.41
N THR A 124 -9.06 -48.14 -18.99
CA THR A 124 -8.50 -49.28 -19.68
C THR A 124 -9.64 -50.23 -20.07
N SER A 125 -10.08 -50.16 -21.33
CA SER A 125 -10.86 -51.21 -21.96
C SER A 125 -9.89 -52.33 -22.35
N GLN A 126 -9.80 -53.36 -21.50
CA GLN A 126 -9.05 -54.59 -21.73
C GLN A 126 -10.01 -55.73 -22.10
N ALA A 127 -9.95 -56.15 -23.36
CA ALA A 127 -10.27 -57.49 -23.86
C ALA A 127 -9.87 -57.52 -25.34
N ASP A 128 -9.37 -58.56 -25.99
CA ASP A 128 -8.62 -59.76 -25.66
C ASP A 128 -8.15 -60.28 -27.05
N GLU A 129 -7.17 -61.18 -27.08
CA GLU A 129 -6.86 -62.12 -28.17
C GLU A 129 -5.87 -61.73 -29.33
N PRO A 130 -4.99 -62.67 -29.79
CA PRO A 130 -3.76 -62.33 -30.53
C PRO A 130 -3.68 -62.82 -32.00
N GLU A 131 -2.59 -62.39 -32.66
CA GLU A 131 -1.86 -62.98 -33.80
C GLU A 131 -2.22 -62.57 -35.26
N PRO A 132 -1.34 -62.76 -36.26
CA PRO A 132 -0.30 -61.81 -36.68
C PRO A 132 -0.37 -61.43 -38.19
N VAL A 133 0.75 -60.92 -38.75
CA VAL A 133 1.16 -60.81 -40.17
C VAL A 133 0.98 -59.45 -40.90
N ALA A 134 2.08 -59.06 -41.57
CA ALA A 134 2.27 -58.10 -42.67
C ALA A 134 2.38 -56.61 -42.26
N ALA A 135 3.59 -56.04 -42.19
CA ALA A 135 4.44 -55.57 -43.31
C ALA A 135 3.92 -54.28 -43.96
N VAL A 136 4.86 -53.34 -44.18
CA VAL A 136 4.77 -52.13 -45.01
C VAL A 136 3.97 -51.01 -44.29
N ASP A 137 4.41 -49.75 -44.14
CA ASP A 137 5.29 -48.95 -44.96
C ASP A 137 5.97 -47.86 -44.14
N THR A 138 7.10 -47.42 -44.66
CA THR A 138 7.86 -46.25 -44.23
C THR A 138 7.12 -44.98 -44.63
N MET A 139 6.76 -44.10 -43.70
CA MET A 139 6.54 -42.68 -44.03
C MET A 139 7.26 -41.74 -43.07
N ALA A 140 7.84 -40.74 -43.72
CA ALA A 140 8.86 -39.80 -43.30
C ALA A 140 8.39 -38.78 -42.24
N PRO A 141 9.34 -38.10 -41.56
CA PRO A 141 9.03 -37.06 -40.60
C PRO A 141 8.50 -35.81 -41.31
N ILE A 142 7.33 -35.33 -40.86
CA ILE A 142 6.76 -34.04 -41.24
C ILE A 142 7.62 -32.95 -40.58
N ILE A 143 8.47 -32.32 -41.39
CA ILE A 143 9.20 -31.10 -41.06
C ILE A 143 8.18 -29.96 -41.05
N ALA A 144 7.94 -29.39 -39.88
CA ALA A 144 7.19 -28.14 -39.75
C ALA A 144 8.05 -27.00 -40.29
N GLU A 145 7.69 -26.52 -41.47
CA GLU A 145 8.28 -25.36 -42.13
C GLU A 145 7.84 -24.09 -41.39
N ILE A 146 8.77 -23.50 -40.66
CA ILE A 146 8.61 -22.18 -40.02
C ILE A 146 8.73 -21.14 -41.14
N THR A 147 7.60 -20.72 -41.69
CA THR A 147 7.54 -19.59 -42.62
C THR A 147 7.76 -18.29 -41.84
N SER A 148 8.98 -17.78 -41.92
CA SER A 148 9.39 -16.47 -41.45
C SER A 148 8.73 -15.38 -42.31
N PRO A 149 7.94 -14.44 -41.75
CA PRO A 149 7.42 -13.32 -42.54
C PRO A 149 8.54 -12.34 -42.88
N ALA A 150 8.63 -12.00 -44.16
CA ALA A 150 9.59 -11.07 -44.73
C ALA A 150 9.50 -9.66 -44.09
N PRO A 151 10.62 -8.91 -44.05
CA PRO A 151 10.61 -7.52 -43.63
C PRO A 151 9.83 -6.68 -44.64
N VAL A 152 8.74 -6.07 -44.16
CA VAL A 152 8.02 -5.03 -44.91
C VAL A 152 8.91 -3.80 -44.92
N ASP A 153 9.48 -3.51 -46.09
CA ASP A 153 10.16 -2.26 -46.40
C ASP A 153 9.10 -1.14 -46.47
N VAL A 154 8.99 -0.39 -45.38
CA VAL A 154 8.07 0.76 -45.29
C VAL A 154 8.79 1.96 -45.89
N GLU A 155 8.43 2.25 -47.13
CA GLU A 155 8.80 3.45 -47.87
C GLU A 155 8.36 4.71 -47.08
N PRO A 156 9.26 5.68 -46.85
CA PRO A 156 8.94 6.87 -46.07
C PRO A 156 7.95 7.77 -46.82
N GLU A 157 6.77 7.92 -46.23
CA GLU A 157 5.71 8.80 -46.71
C GLU A 157 6.18 10.27 -46.73
N PRO A 158 5.98 11.02 -47.83
CA PRO A 158 6.44 12.39 -47.96
C PRO A 158 5.69 13.35 -47.04
N LEU A 159 6.45 14.18 -46.33
CA LEU A 159 5.95 15.25 -45.47
C LEU A 159 5.01 16.20 -46.23
N PRO A 160 3.86 16.59 -45.65
CA PRO A 160 2.99 17.61 -46.23
C PRO A 160 3.64 19.01 -46.13
N PRO A 161 3.31 19.91 -47.07
CA PRO A 161 3.88 21.26 -47.13
C PRO A 161 3.43 22.13 -45.96
N VAL A 162 4.38 22.88 -45.42
CA VAL A 162 4.18 23.94 -44.41
C VAL A 162 3.38 25.08 -45.05
N GLU A 163 2.08 25.12 -44.80
CA GLU A 163 1.22 26.26 -45.15
C GLU A 163 1.10 27.23 -43.97
N HIS A 164 1.64 28.43 -44.23
CA HIS A 164 1.14 29.75 -43.83
C HIS A 164 0.74 30.03 -42.38
N GLU A 165 1.68 30.68 -41.72
CA GLU A 165 1.53 31.61 -40.59
C GLU A 165 0.47 32.70 -40.88
N PRO A 166 -0.63 32.81 -40.10
CA PRO A 166 -1.47 33.99 -40.10
C PRO A 166 -0.95 34.99 -39.06
N SER A 167 -0.52 36.15 -39.55
CA SER A 167 -0.16 37.33 -38.78
C SER A 167 -1.28 37.71 -37.81
N ILE A 168 -0.96 37.72 -36.51
CA ILE A 168 -1.84 38.25 -35.46
C ILE A 168 -1.66 39.78 -35.43
N PRO A 169 -2.76 40.56 -35.56
CA PRO A 169 -2.69 42.02 -35.54
C PRO A 169 -2.42 42.56 -34.12
N ALA A 170 -1.62 43.62 -34.09
CA ALA A 170 -1.21 44.39 -32.93
C ALA A 170 -2.38 44.75 -32.00
N ARG A 171 -2.22 44.42 -30.73
CA ARG A 171 -3.13 44.82 -29.65
C ARG A 171 -2.65 46.18 -29.09
N PRO A 172 -3.51 47.20 -28.98
CA PRO A 172 -3.12 48.53 -28.53
C PRO A 172 -2.80 48.54 -27.03
N ALA A 173 -1.69 49.21 -26.70
CA ALA A 173 -1.33 49.61 -25.35
C ALA A 173 -2.45 50.47 -24.76
N THR A 174 -3.07 49.99 -23.69
CA THR A 174 -3.88 50.82 -22.80
C THR A 174 -3.07 51.01 -21.53
N GLU A 175 -2.52 52.21 -21.41
CA GLU A 175 -1.96 52.77 -20.19
C GLU A 175 -3.06 52.75 -19.11
N SER A 176 -2.89 51.90 -18.10
CA SER A 176 -3.60 52.06 -16.83
C SER A 176 -2.58 52.56 -15.83
N SER A 177 -2.62 53.88 -15.65
CA SER A 177 -2.01 54.62 -14.56
C SER A 177 -2.45 54.02 -13.23
N ILE A 178 -1.58 53.22 -12.60
CA ILE A 178 -1.72 52.84 -11.19
C ILE A 178 -0.78 53.75 -10.41
N GLU A 179 -1.42 54.70 -9.77
CA GLU A 179 -0.91 55.65 -8.80
C GLU A 179 -0.20 54.89 -7.68
N LEU A 180 1.13 54.97 -7.68
CA LEU A 180 1.99 54.46 -6.64
C LEU A 180 1.91 55.39 -5.42
N GLU A 181 1.11 54.99 -4.44
CA GLU A 181 1.12 55.59 -3.11
C GLU A 181 2.46 55.25 -2.41
N PRO A 182 3.27 56.25 -2.00
CA PRO A 182 4.57 56.02 -1.39
C PRO A 182 4.39 55.62 0.08
N ARG A 183 4.48 54.31 0.37
CA ARG A 183 4.52 53.82 1.75
C ARG A 183 5.96 53.78 2.26
N SER A 184 6.19 54.63 3.24
CA SER A 184 7.43 54.99 3.92
C SER A 184 8.30 53.82 4.36
N GLU A 185 9.54 53.89 3.91
CA GLU A 185 10.75 53.29 4.48
C GLU A 185 11.14 54.03 5.77
N PRO A 186 11.42 53.32 6.87
CA PRO A 186 12.20 53.87 7.96
C PRO A 186 13.51 53.08 8.15
N GLU A 187 14.62 53.68 7.71
CA GLU A 187 15.98 53.46 8.24
C GLU A 187 16.35 54.67 9.13
N PRO A 188 17.45 54.67 9.93
CA PRO A 188 17.98 53.65 10.86
C PRO A 188 18.44 54.26 12.24
N LYS A 189 19.02 53.41 13.13
CA LYS A 189 19.90 53.69 14.31
C LYS A 189 19.27 54.20 15.64
N PRO A 190 19.93 54.02 16.83
CA PRO A 190 21.36 53.77 17.08
C PRO A 190 21.77 52.65 18.08
N GLU A 191 23.04 52.26 17.93
CA GLU A 191 24.04 51.92 18.96
C GLU A 191 23.57 51.61 20.39
N SER A 192 23.88 50.38 20.87
CA SER A 192 24.22 50.18 22.27
C SER A 192 25.57 49.50 22.37
N LYS A 193 26.57 50.31 22.72
CA LYS A 193 27.83 49.90 23.32
C LYS A 193 27.52 49.21 24.65
N SER A 194 28.13 48.07 24.92
CA SER A 194 28.53 47.76 26.29
C SER A 194 29.81 46.95 26.25
N ASP A 195 30.75 47.44 27.05
CA ASP A 195 32.15 47.15 27.02
C ASP A 195 32.51 45.71 27.42
N GLU A 196 33.56 45.23 26.78
CA GLU A 196 34.51 44.23 27.28
C GLU A 196 35.07 44.68 28.64
N PRO A 197 35.59 43.76 29.49
CA PRO A 197 37.02 43.49 29.35
C PRO A 197 37.47 42.04 29.68
N VAL A 198 38.39 41.54 28.84
CA VAL A 198 39.76 41.12 29.24
C VAL A 198 40.03 39.67 29.70
N LEU A 199 40.89 39.03 28.88
CA LEU A 199 41.97 38.04 29.14
C LEU A 199 41.57 36.69 29.77
N ILE A 200 42.02 35.54 29.26
CA ILE A 200 43.42 35.08 29.29
C ILE A 200 43.68 34.03 28.19
N ALA A 201 44.90 34.08 27.69
CA ALA A 201 45.55 33.26 26.69
C ALA A 201 45.73 31.77 27.04
N ALA A 202 45.76 30.91 26.01
CA ALA A 202 46.80 29.89 25.86
C ALA A 202 46.86 29.40 24.40
N ARG A 203 47.89 29.87 23.70
CA ARG A 203 48.46 29.24 22.51
C ARG A 203 49.07 27.90 22.90
N GLN A 204 48.80 26.83 22.17
CA GLN A 204 49.84 25.83 21.89
C GLN A 204 49.75 25.36 20.45
N SER A 205 50.88 25.58 19.78
CA SER A 205 51.16 25.30 18.38
C SER A 205 51.85 23.94 18.26
N LEU A 206 51.74 23.35 17.06
CA LEU A 206 52.69 22.45 16.39
C LEU A 206 53.23 21.23 17.17
N SER A 207 53.03 20.03 16.61
CA SER A 207 54.13 19.25 16.00
C SER A 207 53.60 17.97 15.33
N THR A 208 53.77 17.92 14.01
CA THR A 208 53.97 16.68 13.24
C THR A 208 55.30 16.05 13.66
N PRO A 209 55.41 14.71 13.66
CA PRO A 209 56.61 14.12 13.09
C PRO A 209 56.32 12.95 12.14
N SER A 210 57.17 12.91 11.13
CA SER A 210 57.30 11.96 10.03
C SER A 210 57.81 10.58 10.50
N SER A 211 57.32 9.51 9.84
CA SER A 211 57.95 8.24 9.38
C SER A 211 59.11 7.59 10.19
N PRO A 212 59.16 6.23 10.31
CA PRO A 212 59.54 5.40 9.15
C PRO A 212 58.91 3.98 9.04
N SER A 213 59.02 3.46 7.82
CA SER A 213 58.69 2.10 7.36
C SER A 213 59.54 1.00 8.00
N THR A 214 58.91 -0.11 8.41
CA THR A 214 59.49 -1.48 8.40
C THR A 214 58.38 -2.55 8.35
N PRO A 215 58.45 -3.58 7.47
CA PRO A 215 57.54 -4.74 7.45
C PRO A 215 58.19 -5.98 8.15
N PRO A 216 57.63 -7.20 8.02
CA PRO A 216 56.65 -7.85 8.89
C PRO A 216 57.24 -8.99 9.77
N THR A 217 56.63 -9.28 10.93
CA THR A 217 56.95 -10.49 11.71
C THR A 217 55.66 -11.20 12.13
N LEU A 218 55.48 -12.44 11.65
CA LEU A 218 54.46 -13.39 12.09
C LEU A 218 54.55 -13.65 13.61
N PRO A 219 53.41 -13.75 14.31
CA PRO A 219 53.31 -14.53 15.53
C PRO A 219 52.39 -15.76 15.34
N THR A 220 53.00 -16.92 15.57
CA THR A 220 52.39 -18.23 15.82
C THR A 220 51.34 -18.17 16.94
N PRO A 221 50.13 -18.75 16.80
CA PRO A 221 49.20 -18.87 17.92
C PRO A 221 49.58 -20.05 18.85
N PRO A 222 49.52 -19.88 20.17
CA PRO A 222 49.72 -20.97 21.12
C PRO A 222 48.47 -21.86 21.23
N LEU A 223 48.75 -23.16 21.21
CA LEU A 223 47.84 -24.27 21.47
C LEU A 223 47.14 -24.10 22.83
N THR A 224 45.83 -23.84 22.80
CA THR A 224 45.02 -23.66 24.02
C THR A 224 44.41 -24.99 24.46
N LYS A 225 44.66 -25.29 25.73
CA LYS A 225 44.33 -26.48 26.52
C LYS A 225 42.82 -26.67 26.65
N ILE A 226 42.35 -27.88 26.35
CA ILE A 226 40.97 -28.35 26.58
C ILE A 226 40.74 -28.45 28.10
N GLY A 227 39.78 -27.68 28.61
CA GLY A 227 39.38 -27.64 30.01
C GLY A 227 38.13 -28.49 30.26
N GLU A 228 38.26 -29.37 31.25
CA GLU A 228 37.23 -30.18 31.92
C GLU A 228 35.99 -29.37 32.33
N VAL A 229 34.79 -29.84 31.96
CA VAL A 229 33.51 -29.22 32.34
C VAL A 229 32.94 -29.94 33.55
N SER A 230 32.60 -29.16 34.57
CA SER A 230 32.11 -29.61 35.88
C SER A 230 30.58 -29.82 35.89
N ASP A 231 30.16 -31.06 36.13
CA ASP A 231 28.76 -31.49 36.29
C ASP A 231 28.19 -31.16 37.68
N LYS A 232 27.75 -29.91 37.92
CA LYS A 232 26.98 -29.58 39.15
C LYS A 232 25.80 -28.61 38.99
N LYS A 233 25.35 -28.29 37.78
CA LYS A 233 24.36 -27.21 37.55
C LYS A 233 22.92 -27.64 37.21
N ALA A 234 22.56 -28.92 37.35
CA ALA A 234 21.25 -29.43 36.91
C ALA A 234 20.07 -29.16 37.87
N ARG A 235 20.28 -28.75 39.13
CA ARG A 235 19.19 -28.58 40.11
C ARG A 235 18.59 -27.17 40.21
N SER A 236 19.20 -26.16 39.57
CA SER A 236 18.74 -24.77 39.68
C SER A 236 17.79 -24.31 38.56
N ILE A 237 17.71 -25.05 37.45
CA ILE A 237 16.92 -24.65 36.28
C ILE A 237 15.42 -24.96 36.47
N THR A 238 15.10 -26.00 37.24
CA THR A 238 13.72 -26.46 37.43
C THR A 238 12.84 -25.45 38.19
N LEU A 239 13.42 -24.61 39.05
CA LEU A 239 12.68 -23.60 39.81
C LEU A 239 12.33 -22.33 38.99
N LEU A 240 13.04 -22.07 37.89
CA LEU A 240 12.77 -20.91 37.02
C LEU A 240 11.71 -21.19 35.94
N LEU A 241 11.48 -22.45 35.59
CA LEU A 241 10.51 -22.83 34.56
C LEU A 241 9.05 -22.76 35.05
N LEU A 242 8.81 -22.93 36.35
CA LEU A 242 7.47 -22.92 36.94
C LEU A 242 6.72 -21.59 36.74
N PRO A 243 7.29 -20.39 37.01
CA PRO A 243 6.58 -19.14 36.79
C PRO A 243 6.31 -18.86 35.30
N VAL A 244 7.18 -19.31 34.39
CA VAL A 244 6.98 -19.15 32.93
C VAL A 244 5.81 -20.01 32.45
N LEU A 245 5.69 -21.24 32.95
CA LEU A 245 4.55 -22.11 32.64
C LEU A 245 3.23 -21.53 33.15
N VAL A 246 3.21 -20.98 34.36
CA VAL A 246 2.01 -20.32 34.92
C VAL A 246 1.61 -19.10 34.08
N LEU A 247 2.57 -18.28 33.64
CA LEU A 247 2.30 -17.14 32.76
C LEU A 247 1.69 -17.58 31.42
N LEU A 248 2.23 -18.64 30.81
CA LEU A 248 1.71 -19.19 29.55
C LEU A 248 0.26 -19.71 29.71
N LEU A 249 -0.07 -20.35 30.84
CA LEU A 249 -1.43 -20.81 31.11
C LEU A 249 -2.42 -19.65 31.30
N VAL A 250 -2.00 -18.55 31.94
CA VAL A 250 -2.84 -17.35 32.07
C VAL A 250 -3.10 -16.70 30.71
N VAL A 251 -2.06 -16.58 29.87
CA VAL A 251 -2.21 -16.04 28.51
C VAL A 251 -3.12 -16.92 27.66
N ALA A 252 -2.94 -18.25 27.70
CA ALA A 252 -3.81 -19.18 26.99
C ALA A 252 -5.27 -19.09 27.44
N GLY A 253 -5.51 -19.01 28.77
CA GLY A 253 -6.85 -18.81 29.33
C GLY A 253 -7.51 -17.50 28.86
N TYR A 254 -6.75 -16.41 28.82
CA TYR A 254 -7.23 -15.12 28.30
C TYR A 254 -7.64 -15.19 26.83
N PHE A 255 -6.87 -15.88 25.99
CA PHE A 255 -7.20 -16.07 24.58
C PHE A 255 -8.45 -16.93 24.37
N VAL A 256 -8.63 -18.00 25.14
CA VAL A 256 -9.84 -18.85 25.08
C VAL A 256 -11.07 -18.04 25.49
N GLN A 257 -10.97 -17.26 26.58
CA GLN A 257 -12.07 -16.41 27.06
C GLN A 257 -12.44 -15.31 26.04
N ARG A 258 -11.45 -14.66 25.42
CA ARG A 258 -11.68 -13.65 24.39
C ARG A 258 -12.32 -14.23 23.14
N ARG A 259 -11.96 -15.45 22.74
CA ARG A 259 -12.55 -16.15 21.60
C ARG A 259 -14.02 -16.51 21.86
N ALA A 260 -14.36 -16.96 23.07
CA ALA A 260 -15.75 -17.22 23.46
C ALA A 260 -16.61 -15.93 23.44
N ALA A 261 -16.07 -14.80 23.92
CA ALA A 261 -16.77 -13.51 23.86
C ALA A 261 -17.07 -13.05 22.42
N LEU A 262 -16.13 -13.25 21.49
CA LEU A 262 -16.33 -12.94 20.07
C LEU A 262 -17.37 -13.83 19.40
N GLN A 263 -17.43 -15.11 19.76
CA GLN A 263 -18.45 -16.03 19.27
C GLN A 263 -19.85 -15.63 19.74
N ASN A 264 -19.99 -15.21 21.00
CA ASN A 264 -21.27 -14.72 21.51
C ASN A 264 -21.75 -13.47 20.77
N LEU A 265 -20.84 -12.52 20.45
CA LEU A 265 -21.18 -11.32 19.67
C LEU A 265 -21.65 -11.65 18.25
N LEU A 266 -21.07 -12.67 17.62
CA LEU A 266 -21.49 -13.11 16.29
C LEU A 266 -22.82 -13.87 16.34
N ALA A 267 -23.06 -14.66 17.39
CA ALA A 267 -24.33 -15.36 17.59
C ALA A 267 -25.49 -14.38 17.85
N SER A 268 -25.26 -13.28 18.58
CA SER A 268 -26.29 -12.26 18.85
C SER A 268 -26.74 -11.49 17.60
N LYS A 269 -25.98 -11.52 16.50
CA LYS A 269 -26.28 -10.75 15.28
C LYS A 269 -27.22 -11.48 14.31
N SER A 270 -27.51 -12.77 14.52
CA SER A 270 -28.37 -13.55 13.61
C SER A 270 -29.86 -13.59 14.01
N GLU A 271 -30.29 -12.95 15.11
CA GLU A 271 -31.66 -13.08 15.63
C GLU A 271 -32.52 -11.80 15.46
N VAL A 272 -32.35 -11.05 14.37
CA VAL A 272 -33.27 -9.94 14.01
C VAL A 272 -33.52 -9.91 12.50
N GLN A 273 -33.94 -11.03 11.90
CA GLN A 273 -34.54 -10.96 10.55
C GLN A 273 -35.44 -12.17 10.21
N ALA A 274 -36.52 -12.37 10.98
CA ALA A 274 -37.65 -13.19 10.53
C ALA A 274 -38.92 -12.91 11.36
N SER A 275 -39.57 -11.78 11.14
CA SER A 275 -40.98 -11.61 11.54
C SER A 275 -41.67 -10.57 10.65
N VAL A 276 -41.99 -10.95 9.41
CA VAL A 276 -43.02 -10.25 8.63
C VAL A 276 -44.33 -10.98 8.93
N PRO A 277 -45.28 -10.38 9.67
CA PRO A 277 -46.62 -10.93 9.76
C PRO A 277 -47.35 -10.64 8.44
N SER A 278 -47.63 -11.71 7.70
CA SER A 278 -48.62 -11.72 6.64
C SER A 278 -50.01 -11.81 7.29
N ALA A 279 -50.79 -10.72 7.22
CA ALA A 279 -52.24 -10.70 7.42
C ALA A 279 -52.81 -10.07 6.15
N GLU A 280 -53.38 -10.84 5.23
CA GLU A 280 -54.76 -11.35 5.26
C GLU A 280 -55.80 -10.22 5.17
N ASP A 281 -56.15 -10.00 3.90
CA ASP A 281 -57.46 -9.65 3.35
C ASP A 281 -58.57 -9.25 4.35
N THR A 282 -58.98 -7.98 4.30
CA THR A 282 -60.28 -7.55 4.81
C THR A 282 -60.82 -6.40 3.96
N ALA A 283 -61.80 -6.78 3.13
CA ALA A 283 -63.05 -6.10 2.82
C ALA A 283 -63.07 -4.57 2.60
N ALA A 284 -63.58 -4.22 1.42
CA ALA A 284 -63.91 -2.89 0.95
C ALA A 284 -64.74 -2.06 1.94
N ALA A 285 -64.17 -0.95 2.41
CA ALA A 285 -64.90 0.20 2.93
C ALA A 285 -64.54 1.44 2.09
N LYS A 286 -65.56 2.08 1.53
CA LYS A 286 -65.48 3.26 0.66
C LYS A 286 -65.07 4.48 1.52
N VAL A 287 -63.78 4.82 1.51
CA VAL A 287 -63.22 5.99 2.22
C VAL A 287 -63.46 7.27 1.40
N PRO A 288 -63.88 8.39 2.01
CA PRO A 288 -64.10 9.68 1.34
C PRO A 288 -62.81 10.25 0.71
N PRO A 289 -62.92 11.15 -0.29
CA PRO A 289 -61.76 11.72 -0.97
C PRO A 289 -60.88 12.50 0.01
N ALA A 290 -59.66 12.00 0.22
CA ALA A 290 -58.64 12.67 1.00
C ALA A 290 -58.20 13.98 0.31
N PRO A 291 -57.94 15.05 1.07
CA PRO A 291 -57.38 16.29 0.53
C PRO A 291 -56.11 16.02 -0.29
N PRO A 292 -55.87 16.74 -1.39
CA PRO A 292 -54.67 16.56 -2.20
C PRO A 292 -53.44 16.72 -1.32
N ALA A 293 -52.68 15.64 -1.17
CA ALA A 293 -51.40 15.68 -0.48
C ALA A 293 -50.53 16.76 -1.14
N PRO A 294 -49.89 17.66 -0.36
CA PRO A 294 -49.00 18.65 -0.93
C PRO A 294 -47.97 17.93 -1.79
N ALA A 295 -47.87 18.35 -3.05
CA ALA A 295 -46.89 17.84 -3.99
C ALA A 295 -45.51 17.90 -3.32
N VAL A 296 -44.99 16.73 -2.95
CA VAL A 296 -43.62 16.60 -2.47
C VAL A 296 -42.77 16.97 -3.68
N SER A 297 -42.26 18.21 -3.69
CA SER A 297 -41.32 18.70 -4.69
C SER A 297 -40.24 17.64 -4.83
N ALA A 298 -40.13 17.04 -6.02
CA ALA A 298 -39.08 16.09 -6.32
C ALA A 298 -37.74 16.74 -5.90
N PRO A 299 -36.88 16.02 -5.15
CA PRO A 299 -35.60 16.58 -4.73
C PRO A 299 -34.86 17.09 -5.98
N PRO A 300 -34.25 18.28 -5.91
CA PRO A 300 -33.57 18.87 -7.05
C PRO A 300 -32.56 17.88 -7.60
N VAL A 301 -32.70 17.55 -8.90
CA VAL A 301 -31.74 16.72 -9.62
C VAL A 301 -30.35 17.31 -9.40
N PRO A 302 -29.37 16.54 -8.91
CA PRO A 302 -28.02 17.04 -8.67
C PRO A 302 -27.50 17.75 -9.92
N ALA A 303 -26.97 18.96 -9.75
CA ALA A 303 -26.37 19.72 -10.84
C ALA A 303 -25.42 18.80 -11.62
N ALA A 304 -25.58 18.75 -12.94
CA ALA A 304 -24.79 17.88 -13.80
C ALA A 304 -23.29 18.09 -13.51
N MET A 305 -22.57 16.98 -13.24
CA MET A 305 -21.15 17.05 -12.94
C MET A 305 -20.38 17.74 -14.09
N PRO A 306 -19.36 18.56 -13.80
CA PRO A 306 -18.54 19.18 -14.82
C PRO A 306 -17.91 18.14 -15.75
N ARG A 307 -17.96 18.38 -17.06
CA ARG A 307 -17.25 17.55 -18.06
C ARG A 307 -15.77 17.89 -18.15
N ASP A 308 -15.42 19.13 -17.85
CA ASP A 308 -14.02 19.57 -17.77
C ASP A 308 -13.34 18.89 -16.57
N ILE A 309 -12.24 18.17 -16.82
CA ILE A 309 -11.56 17.36 -15.81
C ILE A 309 -11.00 18.23 -14.69
N LYS A 310 -10.54 19.45 -14.97
CA LYS A 310 -9.99 20.34 -13.92
C LYS A 310 -11.09 20.81 -12.99
N ALA A 311 -12.21 21.29 -13.54
CA ALA A 311 -13.39 21.64 -12.76
C ALA A 311 -13.95 20.43 -11.97
N TRP A 312 -13.90 19.24 -12.56
CA TRP A 312 -14.28 18.00 -11.87
C TRP A 312 -13.33 17.68 -10.70
N VAL A 313 -12.02 17.83 -10.87
CA VAL A 313 -11.02 17.63 -9.80
C VAL A 313 -11.22 18.65 -8.67
N GLU A 314 -11.56 19.89 -8.98
CA GLU A 314 -11.90 20.92 -7.99
C GLU A 314 -13.15 20.53 -7.19
N ALA A 315 -14.21 20.05 -7.86
CA ALA A 315 -15.42 19.56 -7.20
C ALA A 315 -15.13 18.34 -6.30
N TRP A 316 -14.32 17.40 -6.77
CA TRP A 316 -13.86 16.26 -5.96
C TRP A 316 -13.06 16.73 -4.73
N ALA A 317 -12.13 17.66 -4.92
CA ALA A 317 -11.33 18.22 -3.82
C ALA A 317 -12.20 18.91 -2.76
N ALA A 318 -13.21 19.68 -3.20
CA ALA A 318 -14.19 20.28 -2.30
C ALA A 318 -14.98 19.22 -1.50
N ALA A 319 -15.44 18.15 -2.16
CA ALA A 319 -16.13 17.05 -1.50
C ALA A 319 -15.26 16.33 -0.46
N MET A 320 -13.97 16.11 -0.77
CA MET A 320 -13.00 15.50 0.15
C MET A 320 -12.79 16.31 1.44
N GLY A 321 -12.99 17.63 1.40
CA GLY A 321 -12.95 18.51 2.57
C GLY A 321 -14.18 18.41 3.49
N THR A 322 -15.25 17.75 3.05
CA THR A 322 -16.48 17.59 3.85
C THR A 322 -16.42 16.35 4.75
N SER A 323 -17.28 16.29 5.77
CA SER A 323 -17.51 15.08 6.57
C SER A 323 -18.68 14.24 6.05
N ASP A 324 -19.06 14.41 4.77
CA ASP A 324 -20.13 13.67 4.12
C ASP A 324 -19.55 12.55 3.25
N VAL A 325 -19.66 11.31 3.74
CA VAL A 325 -19.18 10.12 3.03
C VAL A 325 -19.88 9.95 1.68
N GLU A 326 -21.18 10.20 1.58
CA GLU A 326 -21.92 10.00 0.33
C GLU A 326 -21.46 10.97 -0.75
N SER A 327 -21.25 12.24 -0.37
CA SER A 327 -20.67 13.26 -1.25
C SER A 327 -19.29 12.85 -1.77
N GLN A 328 -18.40 12.35 -0.89
CA GLN A 328 -17.08 11.86 -1.30
C GLN A 328 -17.18 10.63 -2.22
N LEU A 329 -18.03 9.66 -1.88
CA LEU A 329 -18.20 8.42 -2.66
C LEU A 329 -18.82 8.67 -4.03
N SER A 330 -19.54 9.77 -4.23
CA SER A 330 -20.16 10.12 -5.51
C SER A 330 -19.14 10.31 -6.64
N PHE A 331 -17.86 10.50 -6.34
CA PHE A 331 -16.79 10.63 -7.34
C PHE A 331 -16.15 9.30 -7.75
N TYR A 332 -16.45 8.20 -7.06
CA TYR A 332 -15.81 6.91 -7.30
C TYR A 332 -16.71 6.00 -8.15
N ALA A 333 -16.08 5.20 -9.02
CA ALA A 333 -16.74 4.11 -9.71
C ALA A 333 -17.03 2.96 -8.74
N THR A 334 -17.93 2.06 -9.10
CA THR A 334 -18.15 0.83 -8.35
C THR A 334 -18.26 -0.33 -9.33
N PRO A 335 -17.39 -1.36 -9.23
CA PRO A 335 -16.23 -1.47 -8.31
C PRO A 335 -15.06 -0.53 -8.69
N LEU A 336 -14.07 -0.40 -7.80
CA LEU A 336 -12.79 0.25 -8.11
C LEU A 336 -11.77 -0.79 -8.52
N ASP A 337 -11.02 -0.49 -9.58
CA ASP A 337 -9.88 -1.32 -10.00
C ASP A 337 -8.82 -1.34 -8.91
N ARG A 338 -8.50 -0.17 -8.33
CA ARG A 338 -7.50 -0.04 -7.26
C ARG A 338 -7.73 1.17 -6.37
N TYR A 339 -7.71 0.97 -5.06
CA TYR A 339 -7.74 2.01 -4.04
C TYR A 339 -6.49 1.90 -3.16
N PHE A 340 -5.55 2.81 -3.37
CA PHE A 340 -4.19 2.74 -2.82
C PHE A 340 -3.50 1.42 -3.17
N LEU A 341 -3.26 0.58 -2.16
CA LEU A 341 -2.61 -0.72 -2.31
C LEU A 341 -3.62 -1.84 -2.60
N SER A 342 -4.91 -1.63 -2.36
CA SER A 342 -5.94 -2.66 -2.49
C SER A 342 -6.53 -2.68 -3.90
N ALA A 343 -6.60 -3.85 -4.54
CA ALA A 343 -7.28 -4.05 -5.82
C ALA A 343 -8.74 -4.48 -5.63
N GLY A 344 -9.60 -4.25 -6.63
CA GLY A 344 -10.96 -4.79 -6.66
C GLY A 344 -11.85 -4.33 -5.49
N VAL A 345 -11.75 -3.07 -5.09
CA VAL A 345 -12.40 -2.55 -3.88
C VAL A 345 -13.90 -2.34 -4.14
N SER A 346 -14.74 -2.97 -3.31
CA SER A 346 -16.20 -2.81 -3.37
C SER A 346 -16.65 -1.47 -2.79
N LYS A 347 -17.90 -1.08 -3.09
CA LYS A 347 -18.48 0.16 -2.55
C LYS A 347 -18.60 0.13 -1.03
N GLU A 348 -18.95 -1.01 -0.46
CA GLU A 348 -19.10 -1.21 0.99
C GLU A 348 -17.76 -1.06 1.70
N GLN A 349 -16.70 -1.63 1.11
CA GLN A 349 -15.34 -1.48 1.64
C GLN A 349 -14.89 -0.02 1.55
N LEU A 350 -15.11 0.64 0.40
CA LEU A 350 -14.76 2.05 0.24
C LEU A 350 -15.54 2.95 1.22
N LEU A 351 -16.82 2.69 1.43
CA LEU A 351 -17.66 3.41 2.40
C LEU A 351 -17.10 3.26 3.81
N LYS A 352 -16.79 2.03 4.23
CA LYS A 352 -16.19 1.77 5.54
C LYS A 352 -14.86 2.51 5.72
N ASP A 353 -14.01 2.48 4.70
CA ASP A 353 -12.71 3.16 4.75
C ASP A 353 -12.86 4.68 4.82
N LYS A 354 -13.76 5.28 4.02
CA LYS A 354 -14.05 6.72 4.07
C LYS A 354 -14.69 7.16 5.39
N GLN A 355 -15.61 6.38 5.92
CA GLN A 355 -16.21 6.66 7.23
C GLN A 355 -15.15 6.60 8.33
N SER A 356 -14.29 5.56 8.32
CA SER A 356 -13.20 5.46 9.28
C SER A 356 -12.20 6.61 9.15
N GLU A 357 -11.91 7.08 7.92
CA GLU A 357 -11.08 8.26 7.69
C GLU A 357 -11.72 9.51 8.32
N ILE A 358 -13.01 9.75 8.08
CA ILE A 358 -13.75 10.87 8.65
C ILE A 358 -13.78 10.81 10.18
N ASP A 359 -14.10 9.65 10.75
CA ASP A 359 -14.19 9.44 12.20
C ASP A 359 -12.84 9.64 12.90
N SER A 360 -11.73 9.39 12.19
CA SER A 360 -10.37 9.56 12.72
C SER A 360 -9.87 11.01 12.75
N ARG A 361 -10.61 11.95 12.14
CA ARG A 361 -10.21 13.36 12.06
C ARG A 361 -10.26 13.99 13.45
N LYS A 362 -9.16 14.61 13.87
CA LYS A 362 -9.04 15.31 15.18
C LYS A 362 -9.60 16.74 15.14
N GLY A 363 -10.05 17.21 13.98
CA GLY A 363 -10.54 18.58 13.79
C GLY A 363 -10.96 18.85 12.35
N PRO A 364 -11.31 20.12 12.04
CA PRO A 364 -11.63 20.55 10.69
C PRO A 364 -10.47 20.27 9.74
N ILE A 365 -10.79 19.80 8.54
CA ILE A 365 -9.80 19.59 7.49
C ILE A 365 -10.04 20.57 6.35
N THR A 366 -8.95 21.07 5.77
CA THR A 366 -8.96 21.73 4.47
C THR A 366 -8.27 20.83 3.47
N PHE A 367 -8.91 20.59 2.33
CA PHE A 367 -8.37 19.77 1.26
C PHE A 367 -8.23 20.62 -0.01
N LYS A 368 -7.05 20.60 -0.63
CA LYS A 368 -6.79 21.25 -1.92
C LYS A 368 -6.09 20.29 -2.87
N ALA A 369 -6.45 20.34 -4.15
CA ALA A 369 -5.74 19.65 -5.21
C ALA A 369 -4.80 20.64 -5.92
N GLU A 370 -3.49 20.45 -5.75
CA GLU A 370 -2.46 21.29 -6.33
C GLU A 370 -1.74 20.59 -7.48
N LYS A 371 -1.11 21.37 -8.36
CA LYS A 371 -0.29 20.86 -9.49
C LYS A 371 -1.01 19.77 -10.30
N VAL A 372 -2.28 20.01 -10.62
CA VAL A 372 -3.11 19.08 -11.39
C VAL A 372 -2.58 19.00 -12.83
N VAL A 373 -2.14 17.82 -13.24
CA VAL A 373 -1.64 17.50 -14.58
C VAL A 373 -2.49 16.36 -15.16
N VAL A 374 -3.05 16.58 -16.34
CA VAL A 374 -3.78 15.55 -17.10
C VAL A 374 -2.81 14.95 -18.11
N GLU A 375 -2.39 13.70 -17.92
CA GLU A 375 -1.30 13.07 -18.68
C GLU A 375 -1.80 12.33 -19.94
N LYS A 376 -2.97 11.70 -19.85
CA LYS A 376 -3.57 10.92 -20.94
C LYS A 376 -5.06 11.13 -20.91
N GLU A 377 -5.59 11.90 -21.85
CA GLU A 377 -7.02 12.18 -21.97
C GLU A 377 -7.56 11.57 -23.26
N THR A 378 -8.63 10.82 -23.11
CA THR A 378 -9.43 10.25 -24.21
C THR A 378 -10.89 10.60 -23.95
N PRO A 379 -11.80 10.43 -24.92
CA PRO A 379 -13.21 10.75 -24.72
C PRO A 379 -13.89 10.01 -23.54
N THR A 380 -13.32 8.88 -23.09
CA THR A 380 -13.92 8.03 -22.05
C THR A 380 -13.00 7.73 -20.88
N ASN A 381 -11.72 8.08 -20.93
CA ASN A 381 -10.74 7.79 -19.88
C ASN A 381 -9.76 8.94 -19.72
N ALA A 382 -9.32 9.18 -18.49
CA ALA A 382 -8.25 10.12 -18.21
C ALA A 382 -7.29 9.62 -17.12
N VAL A 383 -6.03 10.05 -17.17
CA VAL A 383 -5.07 9.88 -16.08
C VAL A 383 -4.66 11.25 -15.58
N VAL A 384 -4.89 11.49 -14.28
CA VAL A 384 -4.62 12.75 -13.61
C VAL A 384 -3.58 12.54 -12.53
N THR A 385 -2.53 13.33 -12.52
CA THR A 385 -1.55 13.40 -11.44
C THR A 385 -1.72 14.73 -10.71
N LEU A 386 -1.74 14.71 -9.37
CA LEU A 386 -1.92 15.91 -8.54
C LEU A 386 -1.18 15.77 -7.21
N ILE A 387 -1.06 16.87 -6.46
CA ILE A 387 -0.64 16.89 -5.06
C ILE A 387 -1.87 17.20 -4.21
N LYS A 388 -2.25 16.28 -3.33
CA LYS A 388 -3.24 16.57 -2.29
C LYS A 388 -2.56 17.36 -1.20
N HIS A 389 -3.03 18.57 -0.94
CA HIS A 389 -2.64 19.39 0.18
C HIS A 389 -3.75 19.32 1.23
N ILE A 390 -3.45 18.64 2.34
CA ILE A 390 -4.36 18.41 3.44
C ILE A 390 -3.85 19.21 4.63
N THR A 391 -4.71 20.03 5.20
CA THR A 391 -4.42 20.83 6.39
C THR A 391 -5.42 20.44 7.46
N VAL A 392 -4.95 20.11 8.67
CA VAL A 392 -5.78 19.75 9.81
C VAL A 392 -5.57 20.77 10.92
N GLU A 393 -6.66 21.39 11.38
CA GLU A 393 -6.62 22.31 12.52
C GLU A 393 -6.90 21.52 13.81
N LEU A 394 -5.88 21.43 14.68
CA LEU A 394 -5.99 20.73 15.97
C LEU A 394 -6.55 21.65 17.06
N PRO A 395 -7.13 21.10 18.15
CA PRO A 395 -7.64 21.89 19.28
C PRO A 395 -6.61 22.80 19.94
N SER A 396 -5.31 22.50 19.80
CA SER A 396 -4.20 23.31 20.29
C SER A 396 -3.90 24.54 19.43
N SER A 397 -4.72 24.85 18.43
CA SER A 397 -4.41 25.81 17.35
C SER A 397 -3.15 25.44 16.55
N THR A 398 -2.71 24.19 16.65
CA THR A 398 -1.62 23.65 15.83
C THR A 398 -2.20 23.24 14.48
N ILE A 399 -1.55 23.67 13.41
CA ILE A 399 -1.90 23.29 12.05
C ILE A 399 -0.96 22.18 11.61
N GLU A 400 -1.50 21.01 11.27
CA GLU A 400 -0.76 19.94 10.62
C GLU A 400 -0.98 20.00 9.11
N GLU A 401 0.10 20.05 8.34
CA GLU A 401 0.05 20.06 6.88
C GLU A 401 0.62 18.77 6.29
N GLN A 402 -0.02 18.27 5.24
CA GLN A 402 0.39 17.06 4.53
C GLN A 402 0.27 17.25 3.03
N HIS A 403 1.35 16.95 2.30
CA HIS A 403 1.37 16.90 0.84
C HIS A 403 1.50 15.45 0.36
N LEU A 404 0.57 15.00 -0.49
CA LEU A 404 0.56 13.64 -1.03
C LEU A 404 0.43 13.67 -2.55
N LYS A 405 1.49 13.27 -3.26
CA LYS A 405 1.43 13.12 -4.71
C LYS A 405 0.58 11.89 -5.05
N THR A 406 -0.51 12.12 -5.78
CA THR A 406 -1.54 11.12 -6.08
C THR A 406 -1.74 11.05 -7.58
N GLN A 407 -1.96 9.84 -8.09
CA GLN A 407 -2.48 9.61 -9.44
C GLN A 407 -3.90 9.04 -9.36
N LEU A 408 -4.80 9.61 -10.15
CA LEU A 408 -6.17 9.17 -10.37
C LEU A 408 -6.29 8.63 -11.80
N LYS A 409 -6.92 7.46 -11.96
CA LYS A 409 -7.45 7.01 -13.25
C LYS A 409 -8.96 7.23 -13.24
N LEU A 410 -9.42 7.96 -14.24
CA LEU A 410 -10.80 8.35 -14.42
C LEU A 410 -11.40 7.61 -15.61
N LYS A 411 -12.68 7.30 -15.51
CA LYS A 411 -13.50 6.77 -16.60
C LYS A 411 -14.82 7.53 -16.66
N LEU A 412 -15.30 7.79 -17.87
CA LEU A 412 -16.62 8.39 -18.09
C LEU A 412 -17.69 7.30 -17.92
N VAL A 413 -18.54 7.44 -16.92
CA VAL A 413 -19.62 6.50 -16.57
C VAL A 413 -20.91 7.31 -16.47
N ASP A 414 -21.95 6.91 -17.21
CA ASP A 414 -23.25 7.59 -17.26
C ASP A 414 -23.16 9.11 -17.53
N GLY A 415 -22.18 9.51 -18.35
CA GLY A 415 -21.94 10.90 -18.73
C GLY A 415 -21.18 11.75 -17.70
N GLY A 416 -20.70 11.16 -16.60
CA GLY A 416 -19.86 11.82 -15.60
C GLY A 416 -18.53 11.11 -15.37
N TRP A 417 -17.49 11.87 -15.01
CA TRP A 417 -16.19 11.28 -14.66
C TRP A 417 -16.27 10.58 -13.30
N LYS A 418 -15.69 9.37 -13.22
CA LYS A 418 -15.58 8.58 -12.00
C LYS A 418 -14.15 8.06 -11.82
N ILE A 419 -13.67 8.04 -10.58
CA ILE A 419 -12.38 7.45 -10.22
C ILE A 419 -12.51 5.93 -10.25
N THR A 420 -11.79 5.26 -11.16
CA THR A 420 -11.67 3.80 -11.15
C THR A 420 -10.40 3.34 -10.43
N SER A 421 -9.38 4.20 -10.35
CA SER A 421 -8.18 3.92 -9.57
C SER A 421 -7.61 5.16 -8.91
N GLU A 422 -7.18 5.03 -7.66
CA GLU A 422 -6.48 6.05 -6.90
C GLU A 422 -5.22 5.47 -6.27
N ARG A 423 -4.06 6.10 -6.46
CA ARG A 423 -2.78 5.65 -5.88
C ARG A 423 -1.90 6.81 -5.45
N ILE A 424 -1.16 6.62 -4.36
CA ILE A 424 -0.07 7.53 -3.99
C ILE A 424 1.15 7.13 -4.83
N ILE A 425 1.84 8.12 -5.39
CA ILE A 425 3.04 7.93 -6.21
C ILE A 425 4.21 8.71 -5.59
N GLY A 426 5.33 8.04 -5.39
CA GLY A 426 6.49 8.55 -4.65
C GLY A 426 7.26 7.38 -4.09
#